data_AF-A0A1D8A3B1-F1
#
_entry.id   AF-A0A1D8A3B1-F1
#
_cell.length_a   1.000
_cell.length_b   1.000
_cell.length_c   1.000
_cell.angle_alpha   90.00
_cell.angle_beta   90.00
_cell.angle_gamma   90.00
#
_symmetry.space_group_name_H-M   'P 1'
#
loop_
_entity.id
_entity.type
_entity.pdbx_description
1 polymer ?
#
loop_
_entity_poly.entity_id
_entity_poly.type
_entity_poly.pdbx_seq_one_letter_code
_entity_poly.pdbx_strand_id
1 'polypeptide(L)'
;MKPIAIFIPLALAACTTAPAPPETVRTVEVKVPVRQACVPTTLGGAPDYPDDDAALRKAPDAAARYKLLYAGRKLRIPREQELETVVAGCK
;
A
#
# COMPACT_ATOMS: atom_id res chain seq x y z
N MET A 1 73.47 41.08 -20.37
CA MET A 1 72.97 40.02 -21.28
C MET A 1 73.70 38.74 -20.89
N LYS A 2 73.14 37.61 -20.46
CA LYS A 2 71.80 37.03 -20.54
C LYS A 2 71.67 35.99 -19.40
N PRO A 3 70.46 35.66 -18.93
CA PRO A 3 70.23 34.94 -17.66
C PRO A 3 69.70 33.53 -17.89
N ILE A 4 70.43 32.46 -17.55
CA ILE A 4 69.89 31.10 -17.64
C ILE A 4 70.51 30.19 -16.57
N ALA A 5 70.00 30.26 -15.34
CA ALA A 5 70.33 29.27 -14.31
C ALA A 5 69.23 29.14 -13.25
N ILE A 6 67.95 29.22 -13.62
CA ILE A 6 66.83 29.00 -12.69
C ILE A 6 65.69 28.32 -13.45
N PHE A 7 65.83 27.03 -13.79
CA PHE A 7 64.71 26.27 -14.40
C PHE A 7 64.70 24.78 -14.05
N ILE A 8 65.48 24.33 -13.07
CA ILE A 8 65.62 22.92 -12.73
C ILE A 8 64.66 22.43 -11.61
N PRO A 9 64.27 23.21 -10.57
CA PRO A 9 63.49 22.63 -9.48
C PRO A 9 61.98 22.45 -9.78
N LEU A 10 61.42 23.11 -10.81
CA LEU A 10 60.00 22.97 -11.15
C LEU A 10 59.65 21.66 -11.87
N ALA A 11 60.63 20.99 -12.51
CA ALA A 11 60.37 19.77 -13.26
C ALA A 11 60.14 18.53 -12.36
N LEU A 12 60.62 18.55 -11.11
CA LEU A 12 60.49 17.41 -10.19
C LEU A 12 59.19 17.40 -9.38
N ALA A 13 58.42 18.49 -9.35
CA ALA A 13 57.16 18.57 -8.61
C ALA A 13 55.96 17.95 -9.35
N ALA A 14 56.11 17.61 -10.65
CA ALA A 14 55.00 17.18 -11.50
C ALA A 14 54.67 15.68 -11.45
N CYS A 15 55.49 14.84 -10.80
CA CYS A 15 55.34 13.37 -10.82
C CYS A 15 54.68 12.76 -9.58
N THR A 16 54.18 13.56 -8.63
CA THR A 16 53.61 13.05 -7.36
C THR A 16 52.09 12.94 -7.35
N THR A 17 51.39 13.29 -8.43
CA THR A 17 49.93 13.17 -8.48
C THR A 17 49.51 11.71 -8.69
N ALA A 18 49.31 11.00 -7.59
CA ALA A 18 48.71 9.67 -7.61
C ALA A 18 47.30 9.75 -8.23
N PRO A 19 46.88 8.77 -9.06
CA PRO A 19 45.53 8.72 -9.59
C PRO A 19 44.53 8.66 -8.43
N ALA A 20 43.47 9.46 -8.48
CA ALA A 20 42.37 9.34 -7.54
C ALA A 20 41.83 7.88 -7.58
N PRO A 21 41.58 7.24 -6.42
CA PRO A 21 41.03 5.90 -6.41
C PRO A 21 39.71 5.87 -7.20
N PRO A 22 39.44 4.81 -7.97
CA PRO A 22 38.20 4.70 -8.72
C PRO A 22 37.02 4.80 -7.77
N GLU A 23 36.10 5.73 -8.01
CA GLU A 23 34.87 5.83 -7.24
C GLU A 23 34.13 4.49 -7.30
N THR A 24 34.03 3.81 -6.16
CA THR A 24 33.24 2.58 -6.07
C THR A 24 31.77 2.97 -6.05
N VAL A 25 31.12 2.94 -7.23
CA VAL A 25 29.68 3.09 -7.32
C VAL A 25 29.04 1.91 -6.60
N ARG A 26 28.40 2.18 -5.45
CA ARG A 26 27.66 1.18 -4.67
C ARG A 26 26.18 1.38 -4.91
N THR A 27 25.50 0.33 -5.35
CA THR A 27 24.04 0.30 -5.38
C THR A 27 23.52 0.07 -3.97
N VAL A 28 22.69 0.98 -3.47
CA VAL A 28 22.02 0.87 -2.17
C VAL A 28 20.57 0.50 -2.43
N GLU A 29 20.10 -0.59 -1.83
CA GLU A 29 18.68 -0.92 -1.83
C GLU A 29 17.93 -0.02 -0.85
N VAL A 30 16.97 0.75 -1.37
CA VAL A 30 16.08 1.58 -0.56
C VAL A 30 14.69 0.94 -0.57
N LYS A 31 14.25 0.45 0.60
CA LYS A 31 12.89 -0.10 0.75
C LYS A 31 11.88 1.04 0.79
N VAL A 32 11.07 1.15 -0.25
CA VAL A 32 9.95 2.10 -0.34
C VAL A 32 8.66 1.39 0.08
N PRO A 33 7.83 1.99 0.95
CA PRO A 33 6.56 1.37 1.34
C PRO A 33 5.61 1.28 0.14
N VAL A 34 5.03 0.11 -0.07
CA VAL A 34 4.00 -0.12 -1.08
C VAL A 34 2.64 0.07 -0.43
N ARG A 35 1.78 0.89 -1.05
CA ARG A 35 0.38 1.04 -0.61
C ARG A 35 -0.36 -0.26 -0.85
N GLN A 36 -0.95 -0.82 0.21
CA GLN A 36 -1.80 -2.00 0.13
C GLN A 36 -3.25 -1.59 0.39
N ALA A 37 -4.19 -2.27 -0.27
CA ALA A 37 -5.60 -2.12 0.04
C ALA A 37 -5.89 -2.69 1.42
N CYS A 38 -6.60 -1.94 2.27
CA CYS A 38 -6.94 -2.41 3.61
C CYS A 38 -8.09 -3.43 3.59
N VAL A 39 -8.98 -3.35 2.59
CA VAL A 39 -10.07 -4.29 2.40
C VAL A 39 -9.54 -5.53 1.69
N PRO A 40 -9.67 -6.72 2.28
CA PRO A 40 -9.18 -7.93 1.65
C PRO A 40 -10.05 -8.31 0.44
N THR A 41 -9.42 -8.80 -0.62
CA THR A 41 -10.12 -9.28 -1.82
C THR A 41 -10.98 -10.52 -1.55
N THR A 42 -10.80 -11.16 -0.39
CA THR A 42 -11.59 -12.30 0.08
C THR A 42 -12.90 -11.89 0.75
N LEU A 43 -13.10 -10.60 1.06
CA LEU A 43 -14.37 -10.11 1.60
C LEU A 43 -15.42 -10.18 0.49
N GLY A 44 -16.22 -11.24 0.50
CA GLY A 44 -17.29 -11.46 -0.48
C GLY A 44 -18.30 -10.32 -0.52
N GLY A 45 -19.22 -10.38 -1.49
CA GLY A 45 -20.32 -9.43 -1.64
C GLY A 45 -21.33 -9.48 -0.49
N ALA A 46 -22.27 -8.53 -0.47
CA ALA A 46 -23.42 -8.61 0.41
C ALA A 46 -24.30 -9.82 0.04
N PRO A 47 -24.89 -10.53 1.02
CA PRO A 47 -25.89 -11.55 0.75
C PRO A 47 -27.13 -10.98 0.05
N ASP A 48 -27.83 -11.83 -0.70
CA ASP A 48 -29.15 -11.51 -1.23
C ASP A 48 -30.17 -11.49 -0.09
N TYR A 49 -30.53 -10.30 0.35
CA TYR A 49 -31.45 -10.11 1.47
C TYR A 49 -32.91 -10.33 1.03
N PRO A 50 -33.67 -11.23 1.69
CA PRO A 50 -35.05 -11.55 1.33
C PRO A 50 -36.06 -10.46 1.74
N ASP A 51 -35.64 -9.49 2.54
CA ASP A 51 -36.46 -8.41 3.09
C ASP A 51 -36.27 -7.08 2.36
N ASP A 52 -36.12 -7.14 1.04
CA ASP A 52 -36.12 -5.93 0.24
C ASP A 52 -37.47 -5.19 0.31
N ASP A 53 -37.41 -3.91 -0.04
CA ASP A 53 -38.55 -3.00 -0.02
C ASP A 53 -39.75 -3.50 -0.84
N ALA A 54 -39.51 -4.20 -1.96
CA ALA A 54 -40.57 -4.73 -2.80
C ALA A 54 -41.21 -5.97 -2.17
N ALA A 55 -40.42 -6.86 -1.58
CA ALA A 55 -40.86 -8.06 -0.88
C ALA A 55 -41.67 -7.69 0.36
N LEU A 56 -41.23 -6.69 1.12
CA LEU A 56 -41.95 -6.21 2.30
C LEU A 56 -43.30 -5.57 1.95
N ARG A 57 -43.39 -4.84 0.82
CA ARG A 57 -44.67 -4.27 0.33
C ARG A 57 -45.61 -5.32 -0.24
N LYS A 58 -45.07 -6.39 -0.82
CA LYS A 58 -45.84 -7.52 -1.38
C LYS A 58 -46.28 -8.54 -0.33
N ALA A 59 -45.80 -8.42 0.92
CA ALA A 59 -46.17 -9.34 1.98
C ALA A 59 -47.69 -9.31 2.22
N PRO A 60 -48.37 -10.47 2.27
CA PRO A 60 -49.83 -10.52 2.37
C PRO A 60 -50.36 -10.02 3.72
N ASP A 61 -49.54 -10.08 4.77
CA ASP A 61 -49.88 -9.64 6.11
C ASP A 61 -48.63 -9.27 6.93
N ALA A 62 -48.84 -8.80 8.16
CA ALA A 62 -47.78 -8.42 9.07
C ALA A 62 -46.88 -9.61 9.49
N ALA A 63 -47.45 -10.82 9.61
CA ALA A 63 -46.70 -11.99 10.03
C ALA A 63 -45.73 -12.45 8.93
N ALA A 64 -46.17 -12.43 7.66
CA ALA A 64 -45.34 -12.68 6.50
C ALA A 64 -44.22 -11.63 6.38
N ARG A 65 -44.55 -10.35 6.59
CA ARG A 65 -43.54 -9.28 6.62
C ARG A 65 -42.49 -9.50 7.70
N TYR A 66 -42.90 -9.92 8.90
CA TYR A 66 -41.96 -10.21 9.99
C TYR A 66 -41.07 -11.41 9.69
N LYS A 67 -41.58 -12.46 9.04
CA LYS A 67 -40.76 -13.61 8.60
C LYS A 67 -39.66 -13.19 7.63
N LEU A 68 -39.95 -12.28 6.69
CA LEU A 68 -38.95 -11.72 5.78
C LEU A 68 -37.86 -10.98 6.56
N LEU A 69 -38.24 -10.04 7.43
CA LEU A 69 -37.31 -9.28 8.27
C LEU A 69 -36.44 -10.19 9.14
N TYR A 70 -37.03 -11.22 9.74
CA TYR A 70 -36.29 -12.21 10.52
C TYR A 70 -35.27 -12.97 9.65
N ALA A 71 -35.66 -13.39 8.45
CA ALA A 71 -34.76 -14.04 7.51
C ALA A 71 -33.60 -13.12 7.10
N GLY A 72 -33.87 -11.86 6.79
CA GLY A 72 -32.84 -10.85 6.49
C GLY A 72 -31.91 -10.60 7.68
N ARG A 73 -32.45 -10.51 8.89
CA ARG A 73 -31.64 -10.33 10.12
C ARG A 73 -30.65 -11.48 10.33
N LYS A 74 -31.05 -12.73 10.06
CA LYS A 74 -30.13 -13.88 10.16
C LYS A 74 -28.94 -13.79 9.20
N LEU A 75 -29.08 -13.08 8.08
CA LEU A 75 -27.98 -12.86 7.13
C LEU A 75 -27.13 -11.64 7.51
N ARG A 76 -27.74 -10.58 8.06
CA ARG A 76 -27.00 -9.36 8.46
C ARG A 76 -26.05 -9.59 9.62
N ILE A 77 -26.45 -10.37 10.64
CA ILE A 77 -25.61 -10.63 11.82
C ILE A 77 -24.22 -11.19 11.47
N PRO A 78 -24.11 -12.32 10.73
CA PRO A 78 -22.78 -12.85 10.38
C PRO A 78 -22.03 -11.89 9.43
N ARG A 79 -22.74 -11.23 8.51
CA ARG A 79 -22.12 -10.26 7.61
C ARG A 79 -21.52 -9.07 8.36
N GLU A 80 -22.22 -8.56 9.37
CA GLU A 80 -21.74 -7.47 10.23
C GLU A 80 -20.48 -7.90 10.99
N GLN A 81 -20.43 -9.13 11.52
CA GLN A 81 -19.24 -9.66 12.18
C GLN A 81 -18.01 -9.72 11.25
N GLU A 82 -18.21 -10.14 10.00
CA GLU A 82 -17.15 -10.12 8.98
C GLU A 82 -16.67 -8.70 8.69
N LEU A 83 -17.62 -7.77 8.50
CA LEU A 83 -17.33 -6.38 8.17
C LEU A 83 -16.65 -5.63 9.31
N GLU A 84 -17.08 -5.81 10.55
CA GLU A 84 -16.45 -5.20 11.73
C GLU A 84 -14.98 -5.61 11.85
N THR A 85 -14.66 -6.88 11.55
CA THR A 85 -13.27 -7.36 11.54
C THR A 85 -12.44 -6.63 10.48
N VAL A 86 -12.98 -6.44 9.27
CA VAL A 86 -12.29 -5.71 8.20
C VAL A 86 -12.15 -4.23 8.54
N VAL A 87 -13.20 -3.59 9.04
CA VAL A 87 -13.19 -2.18 9.42
C VAL A 87 -12.19 -1.92 10.54
N ALA A 88 -12.08 -2.81 11.53
CA ALA A 88 -11.09 -2.70 12.60
C ALA A 88 -9.64 -2.76 12.07
N GLY A 89 -9.36 -3.58 11.05
CA GLY A 89 -8.04 -3.66 10.42
C GLY A 89 -7.72 -2.50 9.46
N CYS A 90 -8.74 -1.78 8.99
CA CYS A 90 -8.60 -0.64 8.08
C CYS A 90 -8.43 0.72 8.77
N LYS A 91 -8.76 0.83 10.06
CA LYS A 91 -8.62 2.04 10.87
C LYS A 91 -7.19 2.18 11.40
#